data_AF-A0A9W7SMP6-F1
#
_entry.id   AF-A0A9W7SMP6-F1
#
_cell.length_a   1.000
_cell.length_b   1.000
_cell.length_c   1.000
_cell.angle_alpha   90.00
_cell.angle_beta   90.00
_cell.angle_gamma   90.00
#
_symmetry.space_group_name_H-M   'P 1'
#
loop_
_entity.id
_entity.type
_entity.pdbx_description
1 polymer ?
#
loop_
_entity_poly.entity_id
_entity_poly.type
_entity_poly.pdbx_seq_one_letter_code
_entity_poly.pdbx_strand_id
1 'polypeptide(L)'
;MPGVLRDQGTPPAGCPLPYPRPPAPLPSLKRRKAAQKTRGLPKPRRLPSPATLQIAPADPGQLREQLVYCIEELRLRWSWVALIPARIGVHSAVDSAALLLCQAHQYHALGQFHGPSLHRALRGYSRTLNMLRRAVATPTTALLDSTLATVALVALFETIIKHCPGTQAENVFSHWTGIEAILCARTGREYCSELTRSIVYTMYDCMFGVPVSLGRPSPFEGGQWACVKPAAVDILPEDNQALQQSSLYTSIVSPRLIQYTRQIRQGQTDPDHMRRTPPPPHPSHQERDPEDSITGPFGFDFDSLLQYRAAILYWSFHLGVINVYFALSSLIPADLLQSLPHVDSVRQNQTRWMANLIMSWAYARRQGSFAQTDLAQGCLVLWQALKGRESFKGKSQEAWRRWLLPKMMLPLTGWVSGQVERGEEVDVASEMLAGGPLEGFMRSTAVKQQSDGASWGDKS
;
A
#
# COMPACT_ATOMS: atom_id res chain seq x y z
N MET A 1 42.19 41.04 51.55
CA MET A 1 43.43 41.25 50.77
C MET A 1 44.21 39.94 50.75
N PRO A 2 44.75 39.47 49.60
CA PRO A 2 44.34 39.62 48.19
C PRO A 2 44.18 38.20 47.53
N GLY A 3 43.66 37.98 46.32
CA GLY A 3 43.22 38.83 45.23
C GLY A 3 43.13 37.99 43.94
N VAL A 4 42.69 38.66 42.88
CA VAL A 4 42.77 38.31 41.44
C VAL A 4 41.53 37.62 40.84
N LEU A 5 40.63 38.51 40.40
CA LEU A 5 39.73 38.35 39.25
C LEU A 5 40.52 37.98 37.98
N ARG A 6 39.98 37.04 37.19
CA ARG A 6 40.24 36.98 35.75
C ARG A 6 38.96 36.78 34.97
N ASP A 7 38.58 37.89 34.35
CA ASP A 7 38.04 38.05 33.00
C ASP A 7 38.17 36.82 32.09
N GLN A 8 37.04 36.33 31.56
CA GLN A 8 37.03 35.59 30.29
C GLN A 8 35.92 36.15 29.41
N GLY A 9 36.37 36.71 28.29
CA GLY A 9 35.58 37.46 27.35
C GLY A 9 34.68 36.62 26.45
N THR A 10 33.72 37.34 25.88
CA THR A 10 32.86 36.98 24.78
C THR A 10 33.65 36.50 23.55
N PRO A 11 33.21 35.43 22.85
CA PRO A 11 33.80 35.02 21.59
C PRO A 11 33.38 35.97 20.45
N PRO A 12 34.26 36.21 19.46
CA PRO A 12 33.96 37.08 18.34
C PRO A 12 32.98 36.43 17.35
N ALA A 13 32.10 37.26 16.82
CA ALA A 13 31.27 36.94 15.67
C ALA A 13 32.13 36.86 14.40
N GLY A 14 31.81 35.87 13.55
CA GLY A 14 32.08 35.93 12.12
C GLY A 14 33.31 35.18 11.63
N CYS A 15 33.11 33.92 11.22
CA CYS A 15 33.88 33.31 10.14
C CYS A 15 32.92 32.44 9.30
N PRO A 16 32.64 32.81 8.03
CA PRO A 16 31.91 31.94 7.12
C PRO A 16 32.80 30.77 6.71
N LEU A 17 32.33 29.55 6.95
CA LEU A 17 32.96 28.33 6.45
C LEU A 17 32.91 28.34 4.91
N PRO A 18 34.01 27.98 4.21
CA PRO A 18 34.02 27.91 2.77
C PRO A 18 33.17 26.71 2.30
N TYR A 19 32.22 26.98 1.42
CA TYR A 19 31.49 25.93 0.70
C TYR A 19 32.48 25.06 -0.10
N PRO A 20 32.32 23.73 -0.11
CA PRO A 20 33.09 22.87 -1.00
C PRO A 20 32.77 23.23 -2.45
N ARG A 21 33.83 23.42 -3.26
CA ARG A 21 33.71 23.66 -4.70
C ARG A 21 32.98 22.48 -5.36
N PRO A 22 32.07 22.72 -6.32
CA PRO A 22 31.50 21.66 -7.13
C PRO A 22 32.60 20.97 -7.95
N PRO A 23 32.50 19.65 -8.19
CA PRO A 23 33.46 18.93 -9.00
C PRO A 23 33.45 19.46 -10.44
N ALA A 24 34.63 19.48 -11.05
CA ALA A 24 34.82 19.91 -12.43
C ALA A 24 33.94 19.11 -13.40
N PRO A 25 33.39 19.74 -14.45
CA PRO A 25 32.59 19.04 -15.44
C PRO A 25 33.42 17.99 -16.15
N LEU A 26 32.87 16.77 -16.22
CA LEU A 26 33.45 15.66 -16.97
C LEU A 26 33.56 16.04 -18.46
N PRO A 27 34.63 15.60 -19.16
CA PRO A 27 34.84 15.93 -20.55
C PRO A 27 33.71 15.39 -21.43
N SER A 28 33.23 16.25 -22.33
CA SER A 28 32.18 15.95 -23.30
C SER A 28 32.57 14.79 -24.21
N LEU A 29 31.89 13.65 -24.01
CA LEU A 29 31.97 12.50 -24.90
C LEU A 29 31.42 12.89 -26.27
N LYS A 30 32.34 13.07 -27.23
CA LYS A 30 32.04 13.23 -28.65
C LYS A 30 31.13 12.10 -29.12
N ARG A 31 29.92 12.47 -29.56
CA ARG A 31 28.95 11.61 -30.26
C ARG A 31 29.61 10.98 -31.50
N ARG A 32 30.09 9.75 -31.37
CA ARG A 32 30.40 8.88 -32.52
C ARG A 32 29.09 8.33 -33.08
N LYS A 33 28.70 8.77 -34.28
CA LYS A 33 27.69 8.09 -35.09
C LYS A 33 28.27 6.74 -35.54
N ALA A 34 27.88 5.67 -34.87
CA ALA A 34 28.13 4.30 -35.31
C ALA A 34 26.95 3.83 -36.16
N ALA A 35 27.23 3.37 -37.37
CA ALA A 35 26.26 2.76 -38.27
C ALA A 35 25.66 1.50 -37.63
N GLN A 36 24.34 1.47 -37.51
CA GLN A 36 23.56 0.31 -37.07
C GLN A 36 23.59 -0.75 -38.18
N LYS A 37 24.49 -1.72 -38.03
CA LYS A 37 24.45 -2.98 -38.78
C LYS A 37 23.41 -3.87 -38.08
N THR A 38 22.29 -4.12 -38.76
CA THR A 38 21.21 -5.01 -38.34
C THR A 38 21.74 -6.43 -38.13
N ARG A 39 22.14 -6.75 -36.89
CA ARG A 39 22.36 -8.13 -36.44
C ARG A 39 20.99 -8.75 -36.17
N GLY A 40 20.74 -9.90 -36.81
CA GLY A 40 19.48 -10.64 -36.74
C GLY A 40 19.02 -10.87 -35.31
N LEU A 41 17.71 -10.67 -35.10
CA LEU A 41 17.01 -10.98 -33.87
C LEU A 41 17.23 -12.47 -33.50
N PRO A 42 17.61 -12.79 -32.26
CA PRO A 42 17.64 -14.17 -31.80
C PRO A 42 16.23 -14.77 -31.91
N LYS A 43 16.15 -15.97 -32.52
CA LYS A 43 14.89 -16.72 -32.63
C LYS A 43 14.27 -16.88 -31.23
N PRO A 44 12.97 -16.64 -31.05
CA PRO A 44 12.30 -16.88 -29.77
C PRO A 44 12.52 -18.32 -29.34
N ARG A 45 13.05 -18.49 -28.12
CA ARG A 45 13.27 -19.79 -27.48
C ARG A 45 11.92 -20.49 -27.38
N ARG A 46 11.70 -21.55 -28.18
CA ARG A 46 10.46 -22.34 -28.15
C ARG A 46 10.28 -22.88 -26.73
N LEU A 47 9.24 -22.42 -26.03
CA LEU A 47 8.79 -23.04 -24.79
C LEU A 47 8.36 -24.48 -25.13
N PRO A 48 8.75 -25.49 -24.33
CA PRO A 48 8.33 -26.87 -24.54
C PRO A 48 6.80 -26.98 -24.52
N SER A 49 6.24 -27.75 -25.47
CA SER A 49 4.79 -28.00 -25.54
C SER A 49 4.25 -28.54 -24.21
N PRO A 50 3.04 -28.12 -23.80
CA PRO A 50 2.46 -28.54 -22.53
C PRO A 50 1.95 -29.98 -22.65
N ALA A 51 2.81 -30.95 -22.35
CA ALA A 51 2.36 -32.31 -22.06
C ALA A 51 1.43 -32.26 -20.84
N THR A 52 0.29 -32.96 -20.93
CA THR A 52 -0.73 -33.09 -19.90
C THR A 52 -0.19 -33.91 -18.72
N LEU A 53 0.63 -33.28 -17.88
CA LEU A 53 1.15 -33.83 -16.63
C LEU A 53 -0.03 -34.04 -15.65
N GLN A 54 -0.39 -35.31 -15.42
CA GLN A 54 -1.05 -35.71 -14.19
C GLN A 54 -0.03 -35.53 -13.06
N ILE A 55 -0.26 -34.56 -12.18
CA ILE A 55 0.68 -34.17 -11.13
C ILE A 55 0.50 -35.14 -9.95
N ALA A 56 1.39 -36.13 -9.84
CA ALA A 56 1.71 -36.76 -8.55
C ALA A 56 2.00 -35.65 -7.52
N PRO A 57 1.72 -35.84 -6.21
CA PRO A 57 2.05 -34.82 -5.21
C PRO A 57 3.48 -34.36 -5.44
N ALA A 58 3.65 -33.08 -5.78
CA ALA A 58 4.94 -32.54 -6.16
C ALA A 58 5.91 -32.84 -5.02
N ASP A 59 7.05 -33.44 -5.36
CA ASP A 59 8.15 -33.61 -4.42
C ASP A 59 8.40 -32.25 -3.71
N PRO A 60 8.44 -32.20 -2.37
CA PRO A 60 8.63 -30.94 -1.64
C PRO A 60 9.87 -30.16 -2.11
N GLY A 61 10.92 -30.86 -2.54
CA GLY A 61 12.11 -30.25 -3.14
C GLY A 61 11.76 -29.52 -4.44
N GLN A 62 11.10 -30.21 -5.37
CA GLN A 62 10.65 -29.62 -6.63
C GLN A 62 9.70 -28.42 -6.42
N LEU A 63 8.76 -28.50 -5.47
CA LEU A 63 7.87 -27.38 -5.16
C LEU A 63 8.63 -26.18 -4.60
N ARG A 64 9.63 -26.41 -3.74
CA ARG A 64 10.48 -25.36 -3.18
C ARG A 64 11.23 -24.60 -4.28
N GLU A 65 11.83 -25.33 -5.23
CA GLU A 65 12.52 -24.72 -6.38
C GLU A 65 11.58 -23.89 -7.25
N GLN A 66 10.40 -24.43 -7.58
CA GLN A 66 9.38 -23.71 -8.35
C GLN A 66 8.93 -22.43 -7.64
N LEU A 67 8.75 -22.49 -6.32
CA LEU A 67 8.34 -21.34 -5.52
C LEU A 67 9.42 -20.27 -5.47
N VAL A 68 10.70 -20.64 -5.31
CA VAL A 68 11.81 -19.66 -5.35
C VAL A 68 11.85 -18.95 -6.70
N TYR A 69 11.71 -19.69 -7.80
CA TYR A 69 11.61 -19.08 -9.14
C TYR A 69 10.42 -18.12 -9.25
N CYS A 70 9.24 -18.53 -8.76
CA CYS A 70 8.04 -17.69 -8.72
C CYS A 70 8.24 -16.40 -7.90
N ILE A 71 8.95 -16.48 -6.77
CA ILE A 71 9.24 -15.34 -5.89
C ILE A 71 10.11 -14.31 -6.60
N GLU A 72 11.13 -14.75 -7.34
CA GLU A 72 12.01 -13.86 -8.10
C GLU A 72 11.29 -13.17 -9.26
N GLU A 73 10.55 -13.94 -10.07
CA GLU A 73 9.81 -13.40 -11.24
C GLU A 73 8.71 -12.40 -10.81
N LEU A 74 8.00 -12.67 -9.71
CA LEU A 74 7.01 -11.76 -9.15
C LEU A 74 7.63 -10.64 -8.29
N ARG A 75 8.96 -10.60 -8.13
CA ARG A 75 9.69 -9.65 -7.27
C ARG A 75 9.24 -9.64 -5.81
N LEU A 76 8.83 -10.81 -5.31
CA LEU A 76 8.33 -11.03 -3.94
C LEU A 76 9.45 -11.32 -2.93
N ARG A 77 10.72 -11.28 -3.34
CA ARG A 77 11.89 -11.56 -2.47
C ARG A 77 11.96 -10.69 -1.21
N TRP A 78 11.36 -9.49 -1.27
CA TRP A 78 11.28 -8.54 -0.15
C TRP A 78 9.96 -8.59 0.62
N SER A 79 9.17 -9.65 0.43
CA SER A 79 7.87 -9.83 1.07
C SER A 79 7.88 -11.03 2.01
N TRP A 80 6.83 -11.19 2.79
CA TRP A 80 6.64 -12.36 3.66
C TRP A 80 6.66 -13.70 2.91
N VAL A 81 6.40 -13.70 1.60
CA VAL A 81 6.41 -14.92 0.76
C VAL A 81 7.81 -15.54 0.69
N ALA A 82 8.87 -14.74 0.85
CA ALA A 82 10.25 -15.24 0.91
C ALA A 82 10.51 -16.21 2.08
N LEU A 83 9.65 -16.20 3.11
CA LEU A 83 9.74 -17.10 4.27
C LEU A 83 9.04 -18.45 4.04
N ILE A 84 8.32 -18.62 2.94
CA ILE A 84 7.51 -19.81 2.64
C ILE A 84 8.34 -21.02 2.17
N PRO A 85 9.39 -20.89 1.33
CA PRO A 85 10.21 -22.03 0.91
C PRO A 85 10.73 -22.92 2.05
N ALA A 86 11.10 -22.31 3.18
CA ALA A 86 11.58 -23.02 4.38
C ALA A 86 10.47 -23.82 5.11
N ARG A 87 9.20 -23.60 4.76
CA ARG A 87 8.03 -24.23 5.38
C ARG A 87 7.41 -25.32 4.50
N ILE A 88 7.88 -25.47 3.27
CA ILE A 88 7.41 -26.49 2.34
C ILE A 88 7.73 -27.89 2.87
N GLY A 89 6.72 -28.76 2.88
CA GLY A 89 6.77 -30.13 3.40
C GLY A 89 6.39 -30.27 4.88
N VAL A 90 6.17 -29.15 5.59
CA VAL A 90 5.78 -29.17 7.01
C VAL A 90 4.26 -29.20 7.17
N HIS A 91 3.56 -28.40 6.36
CA HIS A 91 2.10 -28.28 6.42
C HIS A 91 1.49 -28.36 5.02
N SER A 92 0.69 -29.39 4.79
CA SER A 92 0.09 -29.68 3.48
C SER A 92 -0.79 -28.54 2.95
N ALA A 93 -1.42 -27.74 3.82
CA ALA A 93 -2.21 -26.58 3.42
C ALA A 93 -1.33 -25.46 2.83
N VAL A 94 -0.16 -25.23 3.42
CA VAL A 94 0.84 -24.26 2.92
C VAL A 94 1.40 -24.76 1.59
N ASP A 95 1.73 -26.05 1.49
CA ASP A 95 2.23 -26.64 0.24
C ASP A 95 1.21 -26.50 -0.90
N SER A 96 -0.08 -26.76 -0.61
CA SER A 96 -1.16 -26.59 -1.58
C SER A 96 -1.31 -25.13 -2.01
N ALA A 97 -1.24 -24.17 -1.09
CA ALA A 97 -1.33 -22.75 -1.39
C ALA A 97 -0.09 -22.21 -2.12
N ALA A 98 1.10 -22.73 -1.83
CA ALA A 98 2.33 -22.40 -2.55
C ALA A 98 2.27 -22.90 -4.00
N LEU A 99 1.82 -24.15 -4.21
CA LEU A 99 1.61 -24.69 -5.56
C LEU A 99 0.57 -23.87 -6.33
N LEU A 100 -0.50 -23.45 -5.66
CA LEU A 100 -1.52 -22.58 -6.22
C LEU A 100 -0.92 -21.24 -6.70
N LEU A 101 -0.06 -20.61 -5.89
CA LEU A 101 0.64 -19.39 -6.28
C LEU A 101 1.52 -19.60 -7.51
N CYS A 102 2.30 -20.68 -7.57
CA CYS A 102 3.12 -21.02 -8.74
C CYS A 102 2.26 -21.19 -10.01
N GLN A 103 1.07 -21.77 -9.89
CA GLN A 103 0.13 -21.94 -11.01
C GLN A 103 -0.46 -20.61 -11.49
N ALA A 104 -0.82 -19.70 -10.57
CA ALA A 104 -1.23 -18.35 -10.94
C ALA A 104 -0.11 -17.58 -11.64
N HIS A 105 1.12 -17.66 -11.12
CA HIS A 105 2.28 -17.07 -11.78
C HIS A 105 2.48 -17.62 -13.19
N GLN A 106 2.39 -18.93 -13.39
CA GLN A 106 2.49 -19.53 -14.72
C GLN A 106 1.40 -19.01 -15.67
N TYR A 107 0.16 -18.88 -15.19
CA TYR A 107 -0.93 -18.30 -15.97
C TYR A 107 -0.65 -16.82 -16.33
N HIS A 108 -0.16 -16.03 -15.37
CA HIS A 108 0.22 -14.63 -15.58
C HIS A 108 1.36 -14.50 -16.60
N ALA A 109 2.42 -15.31 -16.48
CA ALA A 109 3.57 -15.32 -17.37
C ALA A 109 3.21 -15.71 -18.82
N LEU A 110 2.15 -16.52 -19.00
CA LEU A 110 1.61 -16.88 -20.32
C LEU A 110 0.64 -15.82 -20.89
N GLY A 111 0.65 -14.61 -20.33
CA GLY A 111 -0.10 -13.47 -20.85
C GLY A 111 -1.57 -13.45 -20.46
N GLN A 112 -1.99 -14.18 -19.42
CA GLN A 112 -3.38 -14.14 -18.92
C GLN A 112 -4.48 -14.60 -19.92
N PHE A 113 -4.10 -15.27 -21.02
CA PHE A 113 -5.08 -15.83 -21.98
C PHE A 113 -5.01 -17.36 -22.09
N HIS A 114 -4.11 -17.99 -21.34
CA HIS A 114 -3.91 -19.45 -21.42
C HIS A 114 -4.94 -20.21 -20.56
N GLY A 115 -6.12 -20.46 -21.13
CA GLY A 115 -7.25 -21.15 -20.49
C GLY A 115 -6.89 -22.45 -19.75
N PRO A 116 -6.06 -23.36 -20.31
CA PRO A 116 -5.66 -24.58 -19.61
C PRO A 116 -4.89 -24.34 -18.31
N SER A 117 -4.04 -23.29 -18.25
CA SER A 117 -3.31 -22.93 -17.04
C SER A 117 -4.24 -22.36 -15.99
N LEU A 118 -5.17 -21.49 -16.39
CA LEU A 118 -6.19 -20.96 -15.48
C LEU A 118 -7.04 -22.09 -14.89
N HIS A 119 -7.53 -23.01 -15.73
CA HIS A 119 -8.34 -24.14 -15.26
C HIS A 119 -7.59 -25.07 -14.31
N ARG A 120 -6.27 -25.25 -14.50
CA ARG A 120 -5.42 -25.96 -13.53
C ARG A 120 -5.36 -25.23 -12.20
N ALA A 121 -5.12 -23.91 -12.24
CA ALA A 121 -5.02 -23.08 -11.05
C ALA A 121 -6.34 -23.05 -10.24
N LEU A 122 -7.49 -22.91 -10.92
CA LEU A 122 -8.81 -22.95 -10.29
C LEU A 122 -9.14 -24.30 -9.65
N ARG A 123 -8.69 -25.43 -10.24
CA ARG A 123 -8.81 -26.74 -9.58
C ARG A 123 -7.97 -26.83 -8.31
N GLY A 124 -6.75 -26.29 -8.34
CA GLY A 124 -5.89 -26.19 -7.15
C GLY A 124 -6.48 -25.30 -6.06
N TYR A 125 -7.20 -24.24 -6.45
CA TYR A 125 -7.86 -23.30 -5.55
C TYR A 125 -8.93 -23.99 -4.70
N SER A 126 -9.88 -24.71 -5.30
CA SER A 126 -10.92 -25.45 -4.56
C SER A 126 -10.35 -26.45 -3.56
N ARG A 127 -9.27 -27.16 -3.95
CA ARG A 127 -8.57 -28.09 -3.05
C ARG A 127 -7.95 -27.35 -1.86
N THR A 128 -7.25 -26.25 -2.13
CA THR A 128 -6.60 -25.42 -1.10
C THR A 128 -7.62 -24.85 -0.12
N LEU A 129 -8.77 -24.36 -0.61
CA LEU A 129 -9.86 -23.88 0.25
C LEU A 129 -10.41 -24.98 1.16
N ASN A 130 -10.57 -26.21 0.68
CA ASN A 130 -11.03 -27.32 1.52
C ASN A 130 -10.01 -27.65 2.62
N MET A 131 -8.71 -27.55 2.34
CA MET A 131 -7.67 -27.75 3.34
C MET A 131 -7.64 -26.61 4.35
N LEU A 132 -7.77 -25.36 3.89
CA LEU A 132 -7.86 -24.19 4.74
C LEU A 132 -9.09 -24.25 5.66
N ARG A 133 -10.27 -24.61 5.14
CA ARG A 133 -11.49 -24.80 5.96
C ARG A 133 -11.27 -25.81 7.09
N ARG A 134 -10.64 -26.95 6.79
CA ARG A 134 -10.29 -27.95 7.82
C ARG A 134 -9.31 -27.39 8.86
N ALA A 135 -8.31 -26.63 8.42
CA ALA A 135 -7.33 -26.02 9.32
C ALA A 135 -7.96 -24.96 10.23
N VAL A 136 -8.90 -24.16 9.72
CA VAL A 136 -9.66 -23.16 10.50
C VAL A 136 -10.67 -23.80 11.45
N ALA A 137 -11.34 -24.88 11.03
CA ALA A 137 -12.31 -25.59 11.87
C ALA A 137 -11.66 -26.35 13.04
N THR A 138 -10.35 -26.62 12.97
CA THR A 138 -9.62 -27.38 14.00
C THR A 138 -8.95 -26.42 14.98
N PRO A 139 -9.34 -26.39 16.28
CA PRO A 139 -8.86 -25.38 17.23
C PRO A 139 -7.33 -25.31 17.37
N THR A 140 -6.65 -26.46 17.29
CA THR A 140 -5.19 -26.54 17.42
C THR A 140 -4.45 -25.96 16.22
N THR A 141 -5.08 -25.91 15.04
CA THR A 141 -4.47 -25.38 13.81
C THR A 141 -5.00 -24.01 13.39
N ALA A 142 -6.19 -23.62 13.85
CA ALA A 142 -6.89 -22.42 13.41
C ALA A 142 -6.04 -21.14 13.52
N LEU A 143 -5.26 -21.05 14.60
CA LEU A 143 -4.44 -19.88 14.92
C LEU A 143 -2.94 -20.11 14.71
N LEU A 144 -2.54 -21.13 13.93
CA LEU A 144 -1.14 -21.39 13.58
C LEU A 144 -0.68 -20.55 12.39
N ASP A 145 0.61 -20.22 12.36
CA ASP A 145 1.28 -19.50 11.25
C ASP A 145 1.01 -20.13 9.88
N SER A 146 0.93 -21.45 9.82
CA SER A 146 0.64 -22.17 8.58
C SER A 146 -0.76 -21.84 8.06
N THR A 147 -1.77 -21.74 8.94
CA THR A 147 -3.12 -21.32 8.56
C THR A 147 -3.12 -19.88 8.08
N LEU A 148 -2.48 -18.97 8.81
CA LEU A 148 -2.36 -17.56 8.41
C LEU A 148 -1.67 -17.40 7.05
N ALA A 149 -0.52 -18.05 6.83
CA ALA A 149 0.17 -18.04 5.54
C ALA A 149 -0.65 -18.67 4.42
N THR A 150 -1.41 -19.74 4.71
CA THR A 150 -2.30 -20.35 3.71
C THR A 150 -3.35 -19.35 3.25
N VAL A 151 -4.04 -18.65 4.16
CA VAL A 151 -5.02 -17.61 3.79
C VAL A 151 -4.35 -16.48 3.00
N ALA A 152 -3.18 -16.01 3.44
CA ALA A 152 -2.44 -14.94 2.77
C ALA A 152 -1.96 -15.32 1.36
N LEU A 153 -1.54 -16.57 1.15
CA LEU A 153 -1.14 -17.08 -0.18
C LEU A 153 -2.35 -17.19 -1.11
N VAL A 154 -3.50 -17.60 -0.57
CA VAL A 154 -4.76 -17.64 -1.34
C VAL A 154 -5.21 -16.24 -1.76
N ALA A 155 -5.14 -15.26 -0.86
CA ALA A 155 -5.43 -13.85 -1.20
C ALA A 155 -4.48 -13.30 -2.28
N LEU A 156 -3.19 -13.65 -2.20
CA LEU A 156 -2.20 -13.27 -3.22
C LEU A 156 -2.47 -13.95 -4.57
N PHE A 157 -2.84 -15.23 -4.56
CA PHE A 157 -3.28 -15.96 -5.75
C PHE A 157 -4.42 -15.22 -6.46
N GLU A 158 -5.47 -14.87 -5.71
CA GLU A 158 -6.64 -14.16 -6.23
C GLU A 158 -6.27 -12.77 -6.78
N THR A 159 -5.34 -12.07 -6.13
CA THR A 159 -4.82 -10.79 -6.62
C THR A 159 -4.15 -10.91 -7.99
N ILE A 160 -3.44 -12.01 -8.25
CA ILE A 160 -2.75 -12.25 -9.52
C ILE A 160 -3.75 -12.57 -10.64
N ILE A 161 -4.83 -13.29 -10.32
CA ILE A 161 -5.83 -13.73 -11.30
C ILE A 161 -7.07 -12.84 -11.38
N LYS A 162 -7.13 -11.72 -10.64
CA LYS A 162 -8.32 -10.84 -10.55
C LYS A 162 -8.87 -10.34 -11.90
N HIS A 163 -8.04 -10.33 -12.95
CA HIS A 163 -8.44 -9.90 -14.30
C HIS A 163 -9.07 -11.03 -15.13
N CYS A 164 -9.15 -12.25 -14.61
CA CYS A 164 -9.75 -13.37 -15.32
C CYS A 164 -11.27 -13.26 -15.37
N PRO A 165 -11.89 -13.48 -16.55
CA PRO A 165 -13.33 -13.65 -16.64
C PRO A 165 -13.82 -14.77 -15.70
N GLY A 166 -14.85 -14.49 -14.90
CA GLY A 166 -15.45 -15.46 -13.97
C GLY A 166 -14.73 -15.59 -12.62
N THR A 167 -13.60 -14.90 -12.41
CA THR A 167 -13.06 -14.72 -11.06
C THR A 167 -13.68 -13.48 -10.44
N GLN A 168 -14.23 -13.63 -9.23
CA GLN A 168 -14.72 -12.50 -8.47
C GLN A 168 -13.52 -11.89 -7.72
N ALA A 169 -13.06 -10.71 -8.15
CA ALA A 169 -12.03 -9.95 -7.43
C ALA A 169 -12.40 -9.74 -5.95
N GLU A 170 -13.69 -9.81 -5.64
CA GLU A 170 -14.27 -9.69 -4.31
C GLU A 170 -13.80 -10.79 -3.33
N ASN A 171 -13.39 -11.96 -3.84
CA ASN A 171 -12.93 -13.06 -2.98
C ASN A 171 -11.67 -12.71 -2.20
N VAL A 172 -10.78 -11.85 -2.76
CA VAL A 172 -9.56 -11.43 -2.07
C VAL A 172 -9.89 -10.79 -0.73
N PHE A 173 -10.95 -9.99 -0.71
CA PHE A 173 -11.36 -9.31 0.50
C PHE A 173 -11.95 -10.25 1.55
N SER A 174 -12.59 -11.34 1.14
CA SER A 174 -13.03 -12.39 2.08
C SER A 174 -11.82 -13.03 2.77
N HIS A 175 -10.74 -13.30 2.04
CA HIS A 175 -9.50 -13.81 2.61
C HIS A 175 -8.78 -12.75 3.47
N TRP A 176 -8.84 -11.47 3.11
CA TRP A 176 -8.33 -10.38 3.96
C TRP A 176 -9.08 -10.29 5.29
N THR A 177 -10.41 -10.39 5.28
CA THR A 177 -11.22 -10.49 6.50
C THR A 177 -10.85 -11.74 7.32
N GLY A 178 -10.58 -12.87 6.66
CA GLY A 178 -10.07 -14.08 7.32
C GLY A 178 -8.72 -13.87 8.00
N ILE A 179 -7.79 -13.15 7.36
CA ILE A 179 -6.49 -12.75 7.93
C ILE A 179 -6.71 -11.84 9.14
N GLU A 180 -7.57 -10.82 9.01
CA GLU A 180 -7.95 -9.91 10.11
C GLU A 180 -8.47 -10.71 11.31
N ALA A 181 -9.42 -11.62 11.09
CA ALA A 181 -10.00 -12.45 12.14
C ALA A 181 -8.95 -13.33 12.86
N ILE A 182 -8.05 -13.97 12.11
CA ILE A 182 -6.97 -14.78 12.69
C ILE A 182 -6.02 -13.90 13.52
N LEU A 183 -5.65 -12.72 13.02
CA LEU A 183 -4.76 -11.80 13.73
C LEU A 183 -5.42 -11.23 14.99
N CYS A 184 -6.70 -10.86 14.92
CA CYS A 184 -7.47 -10.40 16.06
C CYS A 184 -7.58 -11.49 17.14
N ALA A 185 -7.86 -12.74 16.74
CA ALA A 185 -7.91 -13.88 17.65
C ALA A 185 -6.54 -14.27 18.26
N ARG A 186 -5.44 -13.80 17.68
CA ARG A 186 -4.08 -13.94 18.23
C ARG A 186 -3.68 -12.82 19.20
N THR A 187 -4.52 -11.80 19.37
CA THR A 187 -4.24 -10.70 20.30
C THR A 187 -4.09 -11.25 21.72
N GLY A 188 -3.04 -10.83 22.44
CA GLY A 188 -2.72 -11.32 23.78
C GLY A 188 -1.79 -12.53 23.84
N ARG A 189 -1.38 -13.10 22.70
CA ARG A 189 -0.31 -14.10 22.67
C ARG A 189 1.06 -13.43 22.78
N GLU A 190 1.88 -13.84 23.74
CA GLU A 190 3.21 -13.27 24.01
C GLU A 190 4.18 -13.35 22.81
N TYR A 191 4.02 -14.37 21.95
CA TYR A 191 4.94 -14.61 20.84
C TYR A 191 4.30 -14.30 19.48
N CYS A 192 4.97 -13.44 18.71
CA CYS A 192 4.65 -13.14 17.32
C CYS A 192 5.82 -13.54 16.42
N SER A 193 5.62 -14.58 15.60
CA SER A 193 6.65 -15.10 14.70
C SER A 193 7.05 -14.10 13.62
N GLU A 194 8.23 -14.26 13.04
CA GLU A 194 8.69 -13.43 11.92
C GLU A 194 7.70 -13.43 10.76
N LEU A 195 7.18 -14.59 10.37
CA LEU A 195 6.17 -14.69 9.32
C LEU A 195 4.90 -13.89 9.65
N THR A 196 4.40 -14.00 10.88
CA THR A 196 3.21 -13.23 11.29
C THR A 196 3.49 -11.74 11.22
N ARG A 197 4.63 -11.29 11.76
CA ARG A 197 5.05 -9.89 11.69
C ARG A 197 5.17 -9.42 10.24
N SER A 198 5.83 -10.18 9.37
CA SER A 198 5.95 -9.84 7.95
C SER A 198 4.59 -9.71 7.26
N ILE A 199 3.63 -10.60 7.56
CA ILE A 199 2.27 -10.53 6.99
C ILE A 199 1.57 -9.26 7.48
N VAL A 200 1.61 -8.96 8.79
CA VAL A 200 1.01 -7.74 9.39
C VAL A 200 1.49 -6.49 8.64
N TYR A 201 2.79 -6.36 8.39
CA TYR A 201 3.38 -5.24 7.64
C TYR A 201 3.03 -5.19 6.14
N THR A 202 2.16 -6.08 5.66
CA THR A 202 1.64 -6.04 4.28
C THR A 202 0.12 -5.85 4.21
N MET A 203 -0.59 -5.95 5.34
CA MET A 203 -2.05 -5.97 5.41
C MET A 203 -2.64 -4.61 5.83
N TYR A 204 -2.12 -3.51 5.27
CA TYR A 204 -2.57 -2.17 5.62
C TYR A 204 -4.05 -1.94 5.32
N ASP A 205 -4.59 -2.57 4.28
CA ASP A 205 -6.01 -2.44 3.95
C ASP A 205 -6.91 -2.99 5.06
N CYS A 206 -6.54 -4.09 5.73
CA CYS A 206 -7.27 -4.60 6.89
C CYS A 206 -7.20 -3.67 8.11
N MET A 207 -6.09 -2.95 8.26
CA MET A 207 -5.85 -2.08 9.42
C MET A 207 -6.42 -0.68 9.24
N PHE A 208 -6.49 -0.22 7.98
CA PHE A 208 -6.83 1.14 7.63
C PHE A 208 -8.01 1.20 6.65
N GLY A 209 -7.86 0.66 5.44
CA GLY A 209 -8.82 0.83 4.33
C GLY A 209 -10.23 0.30 4.66
N VAL A 210 -10.31 -0.91 5.20
CA VAL A 210 -11.56 -1.56 5.61
C VAL A 210 -12.19 -0.83 6.81
N PRO A 211 -11.50 -0.57 7.93
CA PRO A 211 -12.05 0.24 9.02
C PRO A 211 -12.55 1.63 8.60
N VAL A 212 -11.79 2.35 7.76
CA VAL A 212 -12.18 3.68 7.28
C VAL A 212 -13.45 3.64 6.43
N SER A 213 -13.53 2.69 5.50
CA SER A 213 -14.73 2.50 4.64
C SER A 213 -15.93 1.98 5.42
N LEU A 214 -15.70 1.27 6.53
CA LEU A 214 -16.75 0.87 7.46
C LEU A 214 -17.14 1.97 8.45
N GLY A 215 -16.35 3.03 8.56
CA GLY A 215 -16.56 4.12 9.51
C GLY A 215 -16.32 3.73 10.97
N ARG A 216 -15.43 2.79 11.21
CA ARG A 216 -15.11 2.23 12.54
C ARG A 216 -13.61 2.36 12.87
N PRO A 217 -13.23 2.29 14.16
CA PRO A 217 -11.83 2.18 14.56
C PRO A 217 -11.18 0.92 14.00
N SER A 218 -9.85 0.90 13.92
CA SER A 218 -9.13 -0.32 13.57
C SER A 218 -9.27 -1.36 14.69
N PRO A 219 -9.54 -2.64 14.39
CA PRO A 219 -9.62 -3.68 15.41
C PRO A 219 -8.25 -3.95 16.08
N PHE A 220 -7.18 -3.37 15.55
CA PHE A 220 -5.80 -3.55 16.01
C PHE A 220 -5.33 -2.46 17.02
N GLU A 221 -6.14 -1.43 17.31
CA GLU A 221 -5.74 -0.30 18.17
C GLU A 221 -5.42 -0.69 19.62
N GLY A 222 -6.14 -1.66 20.19
CA GLY A 222 -5.94 -2.10 21.57
C GLY A 222 -4.94 -3.25 21.75
N GLY A 223 -4.27 -3.67 20.68
CA GLY A 223 -3.46 -4.89 20.66
C GLY A 223 -1.96 -4.63 20.57
N GLN A 224 -1.19 -5.71 20.76
CA GLN A 224 0.26 -5.72 20.54
C GLN A 224 0.69 -5.34 19.11
N TRP A 225 -0.26 -5.35 18.16
CA TRP A 225 -0.03 -5.09 16.75
C TRP A 225 0.43 -3.66 16.46
N ALA A 226 0.00 -2.67 17.24
CA ALA A 226 0.44 -1.29 17.08
C ALA A 226 1.93 -1.07 17.44
N CYS A 227 2.51 -1.98 18.22
CA CYS A 227 3.88 -1.90 18.72
C CYS A 227 4.78 -3.02 18.18
N VAL A 228 4.27 -3.85 17.28
CA VAL A 228 5.04 -4.96 16.73
C VAL A 228 6.19 -4.41 15.88
N LYS A 229 7.39 -4.95 16.04
CA LYS A 229 8.56 -4.55 15.25
C LYS A 229 8.50 -5.16 13.84
N PRO A 230 9.09 -4.50 12.81
CA PRO A 230 9.27 -5.10 11.50
C PRO A 230 9.95 -6.46 11.59
N ALA A 231 9.56 -7.38 10.71
CA ALA A 231 10.23 -8.67 10.59
C ALA A 231 11.57 -8.51 9.84
N ALA A 232 12.57 -9.28 10.26
CA ALA A 232 13.87 -9.34 9.62
C ALA A 232 13.86 -10.24 8.37
N VAL A 233 12.95 -9.98 7.42
CA VAL A 233 12.97 -10.69 6.12
C VAL A 233 14.25 -10.36 5.35
N ASP A 234 14.81 -9.19 5.62
CA ASP A 234 16.12 -8.74 5.15
C ASP A 234 16.76 -7.77 6.16
N ILE A 235 18.05 -7.45 5.98
CA ILE A 235 18.76 -6.42 6.73
C ILE A 235 18.24 -5.04 6.31
N LEU A 236 17.17 -4.60 6.98
CA LEU A 236 16.67 -3.23 6.85
C LEU A 236 17.51 -2.27 7.68
N PRO A 237 17.98 -1.14 7.10
CA PRO A 237 18.52 -0.03 7.88
C PRO A 237 17.54 0.40 8.99
N GLU A 238 18.07 0.78 10.16
CA GLU A 238 17.25 1.15 11.34
C GLU A 238 16.22 2.24 11.00
N ASP A 239 16.61 3.23 10.20
CA ASP A 239 15.71 4.30 9.75
C ASP A 239 14.50 3.75 8.98
N ASN A 240 14.70 2.76 8.11
CA ASN A 240 13.61 2.13 7.36
C ASN A 240 12.68 1.34 8.29
N GLN A 241 13.24 0.67 9.30
CA GLN A 241 12.44 -0.02 10.31
C GLN A 241 11.57 0.97 11.10
N ALA A 242 12.13 2.11 11.48
CA ALA A 242 11.42 3.18 12.16
C ALA A 242 10.28 3.75 11.28
N LEU A 243 10.54 3.98 9.98
CA LEU A 243 9.50 4.40 9.03
C LEU A 243 8.38 3.38 8.91
N GLN A 244 8.70 2.08 8.81
CA GLN A 244 7.68 1.03 8.75
C GLN A 244 6.86 0.97 10.03
N GLN A 245 7.50 0.99 11.20
CA GLN A 245 6.81 0.96 12.49
C GLN A 245 5.90 2.18 12.67
N SER A 246 6.38 3.37 12.30
CA SER A 246 5.58 4.60 12.32
C SER A 246 4.39 4.52 11.35
N SER A 247 4.59 3.97 10.16
CA SER A 247 3.53 3.76 9.16
C SER A 247 2.46 2.81 9.67
N LEU A 248 2.87 1.68 10.25
CA LEU A 248 1.98 0.68 10.82
C LEU A 248 1.14 1.29 11.95
N TYR A 249 1.79 1.93 12.92
CA TYR A 249 1.11 2.60 14.02
C TYR A 249 0.08 3.61 13.51
N THR A 250 0.49 4.49 12.59
CA THR A 250 -0.38 5.52 12.01
C THR A 250 -1.56 4.89 11.27
N SER A 251 -1.34 3.81 10.52
CA SER A 251 -2.41 3.10 9.80
C SER A 251 -3.45 2.48 10.73
N ILE A 252 -3.03 2.04 11.92
CA ILE A 252 -3.91 1.45 12.94
C ILE A 252 -4.74 2.51 13.65
N VAL A 253 -4.15 3.66 14.02
CA VAL A 253 -4.85 4.68 14.84
C VAL A 253 -5.64 5.71 14.03
N SER A 254 -5.30 5.91 12.76
CA SER A 254 -5.97 6.90 11.90
C SER A 254 -7.46 6.66 11.67
N PRO A 255 -7.97 5.41 11.54
CA PRO A 255 -9.39 5.17 11.31
C PRO A 255 -10.30 5.76 12.40
N ARG A 256 -9.92 5.67 13.68
CA ARG A 256 -10.67 6.30 14.78
C ARG A 256 -10.67 7.83 14.66
N LEU A 257 -9.53 8.43 14.34
CA LEU A 257 -9.45 9.88 14.14
C LEU A 257 -10.38 10.32 12.99
N ILE A 258 -10.35 9.60 11.86
CA ILE A 258 -11.23 9.84 10.71
C ILE A 258 -12.71 9.70 11.10
N GLN A 259 -13.04 8.69 11.91
CA GLN A 259 -14.39 8.49 12.43
C GLN A 259 -14.84 9.70 13.28
N TYR A 260 -14.02 10.19 14.20
CA TYR A 260 -14.34 11.37 15.01
C TYR A 260 -14.52 12.63 14.16
N THR A 261 -13.65 12.86 13.17
CA THR A 261 -13.82 13.97 12.22
C THR A 261 -15.16 13.90 11.50
N ARG A 262 -15.58 12.70 11.11
CA ARG A 262 -16.88 12.48 10.46
C ARG A 262 -18.05 12.80 11.38
N GLN A 263 -18.01 12.34 12.63
CA GLN A 263 -19.06 12.60 13.62
C GLN A 263 -19.23 14.12 13.88
N ILE A 264 -18.12 14.84 14.01
CA ILE A 264 -18.13 16.31 14.14
C ILE A 264 -18.73 16.97 12.89
N ARG A 265 -18.37 16.50 11.69
CA ARG A 265 -18.94 17.03 10.42
C ARG A 265 -20.45 16.86 10.33
N GLN A 266 -20.96 15.75 10.82
CA GLN A 266 -22.38 15.40 10.79
C GLN A 266 -23.19 16.07 11.91
N GLY A 267 -22.54 16.86 12.79
CA GLY A 267 -23.23 17.49 13.92
C GLY A 267 -23.73 16.46 14.94
N GLN A 268 -23.14 15.27 15.00
CA GLN A 268 -23.47 14.23 15.98
C GLN A 268 -22.79 14.47 17.35
N THR A 269 -22.27 15.67 17.56
CA THR A 269 -21.88 16.21 18.86
C THR A 269 -23.02 17.09 19.40
N ASP A 270 -23.36 16.94 20.68
CA ASP A 270 -24.36 17.68 21.46
C ASP A 270 -24.57 19.16 20.99
N PRO A 271 -25.81 19.66 20.81
CA PRO A 271 -26.18 20.64 19.76
C PRO A 271 -25.82 22.14 19.92
N ASP A 272 -25.19 22.62 20.99
CA ASP A 272 -25.27 24.07 21.28
C ASP A 272 -24.29 24.99 20.54
N HIS A 273 -23.29 24.48 19.83
CA HIS A 273 -22.32 25.32 19.13
C HIS A 273 -21.97 24.77 17.75
N MET A 274 -22.45 25.43 16.70
CA MET A 274 -21.64 25.92 15.55
C MET A 274 -22.52 26.15 14.32
N ARG A 275 -22.92 27.42 14.13
CA ARG A 275 -23.50 27.94 12.89
C ARG A 275 -22.47 27.84 11.75
N ARG A 276 -22.87 27.32 10.59
CA ARG A 276 -22.06 27.23 9.36
C ARG A 276 -22.50 28.21 8.27
N THR A 277 -21.55 28.59 7.42
CA THR A 277 -21.74 29.25 6.11
C THR A 277 -21.22 28.36 4.96
N PRO A 278 -21.75 28.52 3.73
CA PRO A 278 -21.43 27.65 2.58
C PRO A 278 -20.27 28.17 1.70
N PRO A 279 -19.60 27.30 0.89
CA PRO A 279 -18.51 27.69 0.00
C PRO A 279 -18.99 28.04 -1.43
N PRO A 280 -18.23 28.86 -2.18
CA PRO A 280 -18.59 29.27 -3.55
C PRO A 280 -18.04 28.33 -4.64
N PRO A 281 -18.60 28.39 -5.88
CA PRO A 281 -18.20 27.53 -6.99
C PRO A 281 -17.04 28.11 -7.82
N HIS A 282 -16.24 27.22 -8.42
CA HIS A 282 -15.16 27.57 -9.37
C HIS A 282 -15.40 26.98 -10.78
N PRO A 283 -15.05 27.71 -11.85
CA PRO A 283 -15.15 27.23 -13.23
C PRO A 283 -13.85 26.57 -13.74
N SER A 284 -14.03 25.66 -14.70
CA SER A 284 -13.03 24.76 -15.29
C SER A 284 -12.52 25.24 -16.66
N HIS A 285 -11.20 25.13 -16.89
CA HIS A 285 -10.60 25.12 -18.23
C HIS A 285 -9.82 23.81 -18.45
N GLN A 286 -10.01 23.20 -19.64
CA GLN A 286 -9.31 22.00 -20.11
C GLN A 286 -8.22 22.37 -21.13
N GLU A 287 -7.06 21.73 -21.00
CA GLU A 287 -6.09 21.56 -22.09
C GLU A 287 -5.25 20.27 -21.88
N ARG A 288 -4.79 19.66 -22.97
CA ARG A 288 -4.24 18.30 -23.08
C ARG A 288 -2.75 18.16 -22.75
N ASP A 289 -2.36 16.90 -22.53
CA ASP A 289 -1.19 16.39 -21.80
C ASP A 289 -0.06 15.83 -22.71
N PRO A 290 1.23 16.09 -22.41
CA PRO A 290 2.36 15.22 -22.71
C PRO A 290 2.95 14.65 -21.40
N GLU A 291 2.57 13.41 -21.09
CA GLU A 291 2.38 12.80 -19.75
C GLU A 291 3.56 12.71 -18.75
N ASP A 292 4.77 13.16 -19.06
CA ASP A 292 5.91 13.09 -18.13
C ASP A 292 6.55 14.46 -17.83
N SER A 293 6.03 15.58 -18.38
CA SER A 293 6.57 16.92 -18.10
C SER A 293 6.21 17.47 -16.71
N ILE A 294 5.20 16.88 -16.06
CA ILE A 294 4.61 17.37 -14.82
C ILE A 294 5.49 17.05 -13.59
N THR A 295 6.24 15.95 -13.59
CA THR A 295 7.11 15.57 -12.46
C THR A 295 8.45 16.33 -12.44
N GLY A 296 8.77 17.08 -13.49
CA GLY A 296 10.12 17.63 -13.68
C GLY A 296 11.18 16.51 -13.82
N PRO A 297 12.47 16.86 -13.96
CA PRO A 297 13.56 15.88 -14.07
C PRO A 297 13.92 15.19 -12.74
N PHE A 298 13.22 15.51 -11.64
CA PHE A 298 13.57 15.05 -10.30
C PHE A 298 12.68 13.87 -9.90
N GLY A 299 13.31 12.72 -9.67
CA GLY A 299 12.66 11.54 -9.11
C GLY A 299 13.54 10.95 -8.02
N PHE A 300 12.92 10.25 -7.08
CA PHE A 300 13.68 9.45 -6.12
C PHE A 300 14.18 8.17 -6.78
N ASP A 301 15.40 7.80 -6.41
CA ASP A 301 15.90 6.45 -6.57
C ASP A 301 15.96 5.79 -5.20
N PHE A 302 15.51 4.55 -5.12
CA PHE A 302 15.51 3.78 -3.89
C PHE A 302 16.38 2.55 -4.09
N ASP A 303 17.19 2.23 -3.09
CA ASP A 303 18.12 1.11 -3.12
C ASP A 303 17.38 -0.23 -3.18
N SER A 304 16.18 -0.29 -2.60
CA SER A 304 15.34 -1.49 -2.59
C SER A 304 13.85 -1.17 -2.62
N LEU A 305 13.07 -2.17 -3.04
CA LEU A 305 11.61 -2.11 -2.98
C LEU A 305 11.10 -1.94 -1.54
N LEU A 306 11.84 -2.46 -0.56
CA LEU A 306 11.48 -2.40 0.85
C LEU A 306 11.66 -0.99 1.42
N GLN A 307 12.75 -0.30 1.05
CA GLN A 307 12.98 1.11 1.36
C GLN A 307 11.91 1.99 0.71
N TYR A 308 11.64 1.77 -0.59
CA TYR A 308 10.57 2.45 -1.31
C TYR A 308 9.23 2.30 -0.58
N ARG A 309 8.83 1.06 -0.28
CA ARG A 309 7.54 0.79 0.36
C ARG A 309 7.43 1.44 1.74
N ALA A 310 8.50 1.35 2.55
CA ALA A 310 8.55 2.02 3.85
C ALA A 310 8.33 3.54 3.72
N ALA A 311 8.99 4.18 2.76
CA ALA A 311 8.86 5.61 2.52
C ALA A 311 7.48 6.01 2.00
N ILE A 312 6.92 5.29 1.02
CA ILE A 312 5.62 5.58 0.45
C ILE A 312 4.51 5.46 1.49
N LEU A 313 4.50 4.39 2.27
CA LEU A 313 3.50 4.20 3.32
C LEU A 313 3.61 5.29 4.39
N TYR A 314 4.84 5.62 4.80
CA TYR A 314 5.09 6.68 5.77
C TYR A 314 4.52 8.01 5.28
N TRP A 315 4.89 8.44 4.06
CA TRP A 315 4.38 9.70 3.51
C TRP A 315 2.86 9.66 3.28
N SER A 316 2.30 8.53 2.84
CA SER A 316 0.87 8.40 2.57
C SER A 316 0.03 8.52 3.83
N PHE A 317 0.35 7.74 4.88
CA PHE A 317 -0.42 7.78 6.12
C PHE A 317 -0.29 9.12 6.84
N HIS A 318 0.91 9.69 6.88
CA HIS A 318 1.09 11.01 7.50
C HIS A 318 0.40 12.12 6.71
N LEU A 319 0.41 12.06 5.37
CA LEU A 319 -0.36 12.99 4.55
C LEU A 319 -1.87 12.84 4.80
N GLY A 320 -2.36 11.62 4.97
CA GLY A 320 -3.73 11.34 5.40
C GLY A 320 -4.07 12.02 6.73
N VAL A 321 -3.22 11.86 7.76
CA VAL A 321 -3.39 12.52 9.06
C VAL A 321 -3.40 14.05 8.93
N ILE A 322 -2.53 14.63 8.09
CA ILE A 322 -2.56 16.07 7.83
C ILE A 322 -3.86 16.51 7.16
N ASN A 323 -4.38 15.74 6.20
CA ASN A 323 -5.65 16.06 5.56
C ASN A 323 -6.81 16.04 6.58
N VAL A 324 -6.77 15.10 7.52
CA VAL A 324 -7.71 15.03 8.64
C VAL A 324 -7.53 16.22 9.59
N TYR A 325 -6.30 16.61 9.90
CA TYR A 325 -6.01 17.82 10.68
C TYR A 325 -6.62 19.06 10.04
N PHE A 326 -6.43 19.27 8.73
CA PHE A 326 -7.02 20.42 8.04
C PHE A 326 -8.55 20.38 8.08
N ALA A 327 -9.14 19.19 7.87
CA ALA A 327 -10.58 18.98 8.01
C ALA A 327 -11.07 19.37 9.42
N LEU A 328 -10.41 18.90 10.47
CA LEU A 328 -10.75 19.23 11.86
C LEU A 328 -10.57 20.72 12.15
N SER A 329 -9.48 21.33 11.67
CA SER A 329 -9.20 22.76 11.90
C SER A 329 -10.25 23.70 11.29
N SER A 330 -10.94 23.26 10.23
CA SER A 330 -12.06 24.00 9.65
C SER A 330 -13.38 23.80 10.40
N LEU A 331 -13.45 22.82 11.29
CA LEU A 331 -14.67 22.42 12.00
C LEU A 331 -14.66 22.80 13.47
N ILE A 332 -13.49 22.98 14.07
CA ILE A 332 -13.31 23.23 15.49
C ILE A 332 -12.91 24.70 15.69
N PRO A 333 -13.47 25.40 16.70
CA PRO A 333 -13.06 26.75 17.06
C PRO A 333 -11.54 26.86 17.32
N ALA A 334 -10.93 27.96 16.87
CA ALA A 334 -9.47 28.13 16.90
C ALA A 334 -8.88 28.14 18.33
N ASP A 335 -9.65 28.55 19.32
CA ASP A 335 -9.29 28.54 20.75
C ASP A 335 -9.09 27.13 21.29
N LEU A 336 -9.83 26.13 20.78
CA LEU A 336 -9.65 24.73 21.16
C LEU A 336 -8.46 24.06 20.46
N LEU A 337 -7.86 24.73 19.47
CA LEU A 337 -6.72 24.22 18.69
C LEU A 337 -5.37 24.75 19.16
N GLN A 338 -5.31 25.50 20.26
CA GLN A 338 -4.07 26.15 20.75
C GLN A 338 -2.94 25.17 21.06
N SER A 339 -3.25 23.92 21.42
CA SER A 339 -2.26 22.87 21.69
C SER A 339 -1.76 22.16 20.43
N LEU A 340 -2.33 22.45 19.26
CA LEU A 340 -1.96 21.80 18.00
C LEU A 340 -0.84 22.56 17.27
N PRO A 341 -0.08 21.88 16.40
CA PRO A 341 0.98 22.52 15.62
C PRO A 341 0.43 23.66 14.76
N HIS A 342 1.23 24.72 14.59
CA HIS A 342 0.85 25.86 13.75
C HIS A 342 0.53 25.43 12.30
N VAL A 343 -0.55 25.96 11.75
CA VAL A 343 -1.08 25.64 10.41
C VAL A 343 -0.02 25.72 9.32
N ASP A 344 0.87 26.71 9.37
CA ASP A 344 1.93 26.87 8.37
C ASP A 344 2.98 25.76 8.44
N SER A 345 3.35 25.32 9.65
CA SER A 345 4.29 24.21 9.83
C SER A 345 3.69 22.92 9.26
N VAL A 346 2.41 22.66 9.54
CA VAL A 346 1.68 21.52 8.99
C VAL A 346 1.59 21.61 7.46
N ARG A 347 1.33 22.79 6.90
CA ARG A 347 1.25 23.02 5.45
C ARG A 347 2.59 22.81 4.73
N GLN A 348 3.70 23.17 5.37
CA GLN A 348 5.04 22.88 4.87
C GLN A 348 5.28 21.36 4.80
N ASN A 349 4.94 20.62 5.86
CA ASN A 349 5.03 19.16 5.87
C ASN A 349 4.14 18.51 4.81
N GLN A 350 2.89 18.98 4.65
CA GLN A 350 1.99 18.53 3.60
C GLN A 350 2.64 18.68 2.22
N THR A 351 3.17 19.87 1.93
CA THR A 351 3.82 20.20 0.65
C THR A 351 5.03 19.30 0.39
N ARG A 352 5.82 19.00 1.43
CA ARG A 352 6.97 18.08 1.34
C ARG A 352 6.52 16.66 1.00
N TRP A 353 5.54 16.11 1.71
CA TRP A 353 5.10 14.74 1.46
C TRP A 353 4.36 14.57 0.13
N MET A 354 3.59 15.57 -0.29
CA MET A 354 3.01 15.61 -1.63
C MET A 354 4.10 15.52 -2.70
N ALA A 355 5.16 16.34 -2.58
CA ALA A 355 6.28 16.30 -3.51
C ALA A 355 6.98 14.93 -3.50
N ASN A 356 7.20 14.36 -2.31
CA ASN A 356 7.85 13.07 -2.19
C ASN A 356 7.09 11.92 -2.86
N LEU A 357 5.77 11.86 -2.70
CA LEU A 357 4.92 10.87 -3.37
C LEU A 357 4.98 11.01 -4.90
N ILE A 358 4.89 12.24 -5.40
CA ILE A 358 4.98 12.52 -6.84
C ILE A 358 6.34 12.08 -7.41
N MET A 359 7.44 12.45 -6.72
CA MET A 359 8.80 12.10 -7.13
C MET A 359 9.09 10.59 -7.10
N SER A 360 8.27 9.80 -6.40
CA SER A 360 8.42 8.35 -6.29
C SER A 360 7.78 7.59 -7.44
N TRP A 361 6.95 8.24 -8.24
CA TRP A 361 6.21 7.61 -9.34
C TRP A 361 7.13 6.93 -10.38
N ALA A 362 8.24 7.58 -10.74
CA ALA A 362 9.18 7.05 -11.71
C ALA A 362 9.82 5.73 -11.23
N TYR A 363 10.09 5.61 -9.93
CA TYR A 363 10.57 4.36 -9.34
C TYR A 363 9.48 3.29 -9.38
N ALA A 364 8.26 3.62 -8.93
CA ALA A 364 7.10 2.71 -8.97
C ALA A 364 6.88 2.11 -10.36
N ARG A 365 6.92 2.97 -11.40
CA ARG A 365 6.76 2.56 -12.80
C ARG A 365 7.82 1.55 -13.24
N ARG A 366 9.09 1.77 -12.88
CA ARG A 366 10.21 0.85 -13.19
C ARG A 366 10.10 -0.47 -12.44
N GLN A 367 9.53 -0.46 -11.22
CA GLN A 367 9.42 -1.66 -10.40
C GLN A 367 8.23 -2.56 -10.76
N GLY A 368 7.18 -2.02 -11.40
CA GLY A 368 6.04 -2.79 -11.90
C GLY A 368 4.76 -2.61 -11.09
N SER A 369 3.77 -3.47 -11.32
CA SER A 369 2.40 -3.33 -10.81
C SER A 369 2.30 -3.31 -9.28
N PHE A 370 3.08 -4.14 -8.58
CA PHE A 370 3.07 -4.17 -7.11
C PHE A 370 3.50 -2.82 -6.50
N ALA A 371 4.61 -2.25 -6.98
CA ALA A 371 5.09 -0.95 -6.51
C ALA A 371 4.14 0.20 -6.86
N GLN A 372 3.47 0.12 -8.02
CA GLN A 372 2.42 1.06 -8.40
C GLN A 372 1.18 0.93 -7.51
N THR A 373 0.83 -0.29 -7.08
CA THR A 373 -0.28 -0.53 -6.15
C THR A 373 -0.02 0.12 -4.79
N ASP A 374 1.18 -0.03 -4.22
CA ASP A 374 1.58 0.65 -2.98
C ASP A 374 1.44 2.19 -3.09
N LEU A 375 1.70 2.75 -4.28
CA LEU A 375 1.60 4.19 -4.52
C LEU A 375 0.18 4.67 -4.85
N ALA A 376 -0.70 3.80 -5.36
CA ALA A 376 -2.07 4.18 -5.69
C ALA A 376 -2.83 4.71 -4.47
N GLN A 377 -2.63 4.11 -3.29
CA GLN A 377 -3.17 4.63 -2.02
C GLN A 377 -2.59 6.02 -1.69
N GLY A 378 -1.29 6.21 -1.90
CA GLY A 378 -0.62 7.51 -1.75
C GLY A 378 -1.17 8.58 -2.70
N CYS A 379 -1.51 8.20 -3.92
CA CYS A 379 -2.15 9.09 -4.89
C CYS A 379 -3.56 9.50 -4.45
N LEU A 380 -4.32 8.63 -3.76
CA LEU A 380 -5.65 8.97 -3.24
C LEU A 380 -5.59 10.02 -2.11
N VAL A 381 -4.64 9.89 -1.18
CA VAL A 381 -4.44 10.93 -0.14
C VAL A 381 -3.83 12.22 -0.71
N LEU A 382 -3.01 12.11 -1.76
CA LEU A 382 -2.50 13.26 -2.50
C LEU A 382 -3.61 14.01 -3.23
N TRP A 383 -4.58 13.29 -3.81
CA TRP A 383 -5.75 13.87 -4.46
C TRP A 383 -6.53 14.78 -3.50
N GLN A 384 -6.75 14.31 -2.27
CA GLN A 384 -7.39 15.10 -1.22
C GLN A 384 -6.53 16.31 -0.81
N ALA A 385 -5.21 16.14 -0.69
CA ALA A 385 -4.29 17.23 -0.31
C ALA A 385 -4.21 18.36 -1.35
N LEU A 386 -4.52 18.06 -2.62
CA LEU A 386 -4.64 19.03 -3.70
C LEU A 386 -5.96 19.80 -3.65
N LYS A 387 -6.98 19.29 -2.94
CA LYS A 387 -8.30 19.94 -2.87
C LYS A 387 -8.18 21.30 -2.18
N GLY A 388 -8.69 22.35 -2.84
CA GLY A 388 -8.66 23.72 -2.32
C GLY A 388 -7.33 24.45 -2.52
N ARG A 389 -6.39 23.89 -3.30
CA ARG A 389 -5.19 24.58 -3.74
C ARG A 389 -5.38 25.05 -5.19
N GLU A 390 -5.14 26.31 -5.48
CA GLU A 390 -5.20 26.80 -6.88
C GLU A 390 -4.11 26.16 -7.74
N SER A 391 -2.90 26.04 -7.18
CA SER A 391 -1.76 25.44 -7.86
C SER A 391 -0.82 24.71 -6.90
N PHE A 392 -0.04 23.79 -7.46
CA PHE A 392 1.06 23.10 -6.79
C PHE A 392 2.23 22.97 -7.76
N LYS A 393 3.42 23.45 -7.35
CA LYS A 393 4.64 23.43 -8.17
C LYS A 393 4.44 24.02 -9.58
N GLY A 394 3.69 25.11 -9.68
CA GLY A 394 3.46 25.83 -10.94
C GLY A 394 2.45 25.17 -11.89
N LYS A 395 1.74 24.12 -11.45
CA LYS A 395 0.66 23.47 -12.20
C LYS A 395 -0.66 23.63 -11.45
N SER A 396 -1.76 23.76 -12.19
CA SER A 396 -3.09 23.86 -11.60
C SER A 396 -3.51 22.55 -10.91
N GLN A 397 -4.45 22.64 -9.96
CA GLN A 397 -5.05 21.47 -9.33
C GLN A 397 -5.62 20.48 -10.36
N GLU A 398 -6.31 21.00 -11.37
CA GLU A 398 -6.94 20.19 -12.42
C GLU A 398 -5.90 19.43 -13.27
N ALA A 399 -4.75 20.05 -13.56
CA ALA A 399 -3.66 19.37 -14.25
C ALA A 399 -3.10 18.20 -13.42
N TRP A 400 -2.94 18.40 -12.10
CA TRP A 400 -2.51 17.31 -11.22
C TRP A 400 -3.54 16.20 -11.10
N ARG A 401 -4.83 16.53 -10.99
CA ARG A 401 -5.92 15.55 -10.95
C ARG A 401 -5.94 14.70 -12.21
N ARG A 402 -5.86 15.33 -13.38
CA ARG A 402 -5.77 14.63 -14.67
C ARG A 402 -4.57 13.68 -14.72
N TRP A 403 -3.42 14.11 -14.20
CA TRP A 403 -2.22 13.27 -14.15
C TRP A 403 -2.31 12.12 -13.14
N LEU A 404 -2.97 12.32 -12.00
CA LEU A 404 -3.12 11.32 -10.92
C LEU A 404 -4.16 10.24 -11.24
N LEU A 405 -5.25 10.60 -11.91
CA LEU A 405 -6.36 9.69 -12.14
C LEU A 405 -5.93 8.36 -12.81
N PRO A 406 -5.25 8.35 -13.98
CA PRO A 406 -4.83 7.08 -14.60
C PRO A 406 -3.84 6.30 -13.74
N LYS A 407 -3.10 6.97 -12.86
CA LYS A 407 -2.09 6.38 -11.97
C LYS A 407 -2.69 5.63 -10.80
N MET A 408 -3.81 6.14 -10.27
CA MET A 408 -4.63 5.43 -9.29
C MET A 408 -5.42 4.30 -9.95
N MET A 409 -5.97 4.55 -11.14
CA MET A 409 -6.86 3.60 -11.78
C MET A 409 -6.13 2.38 -12.33
N LEU A 410 -4.93 2.55 -12.90
CA LEU A 410 -4.21 1.44 -13.54
C LEU A 410 -4.01 0.23 -12.59
N PRO A 411 -3.51 0.38 -11.34
CA PRO A 411 -3.37 -0.76 -10.42
C PRO A 411 -4.71 -1.29 -9.90
N LEU A 412 -5.73 -0.42 -9.86
CA LEU A 412 -7.08 -0.73 -9.41
C LEU A 412 -7.97 -1.35 -10.50
N THR A 413 -7.51 -1.38 -11.76
CA THR A 413 -8.21 -2.10 -12.82
C THR A 413 -8.47 -3.56 -12.37
N GLY A 414 -9.69 -4.05 -12.60
CA GLY A 414 -10.14 -5.37 -12.15
C GLY A 414 -10.70 -5.43 -10.73
N TRP A 415 -10.36 -4.47 -9.85
CA TRP A 415 -10.98 -4.37 -8.52
C TRP A 415 -12.25 -3.54 -8.52
N VAL A 416 -12.23 -2.50 -9.34
CA VAL A 416 -13.29 -1.52 -9.39
C VAL A 416 -14.04 -1.71 -10.71
N SER A 417 -15.37 -1.81 -10.63
CA SER A 417 -16.21 -1.82 -11.83
C SER A 417 -15.93 -0.54 -12.64
N GLY A 418 -16.19 -0.54 -13.96
CA GLY A 418 -15.92 0.58 -14.86
C GLY A 418 -16.61 1.92 -14.50
N GLN A 419 -17.24 2.03 -13.33
CA GLN A 419 -17.84 3.22 -12.76
C GLN A 419 -16.82 4.22 -12.19
N VAL A 420 -15.61 3.80 -11.80
CA VAL A 420 -14.60 4.69 -11.15
C VAL A 420 -13.68 5.40 -12.15
N GLU A 421 -14.01 5.34 -13.44
CA GLU A 421 -13.36 6.18 -14.45
C GLU A 421 -13.65 7.69 -14.28
N ARG A 422 -14.52 8.07 -13.33
CA ARG A 422 -14.87 9.46 -13.04
C ARG A 422 -14.09 9.99 -11.83
N GLY A 423 -13.56 11.20 -11.97
CA GLY A 423 -12.90 11.91 -10.87
C GLY A 423 -13.82 12.14 -9.65
N GLU A 424 -15.13 12.08 -9.82
CA GLU A 424 -16.14 12.20 -8.75
C GLU A 424 -16.03 11.08 -7.70
N GLU A 425 -15.89 9.82 -8.13
CA GLU A 425 -15.74 8.69 -7.21
C GLU A 425 -14.42 8.77 -6.43
N VAL A 426 -13.37 9.29 -7.06
CA VAL A 426 -12.09 9.58 -6.39
C VAL A 426 -12.25 10.73 -5.40
N ASP A 427 -13.01 11.77 -5.74
CA ASP A 427 -13.33 12.86 -4.81
C ASP A 427 -14.03 12.30 -3.56
N VAL A 428 -15.08 11.48 -3.72
CA VAL A 428 -15.80 10.84 -2.60
C VAL A 428 -14.87 9.96 -1.77
N ALA A 429 -14.09 9.08 -2.40
CA ALA A 429 -13.14 8.21 -1.70
C ALA A 429 -12.07 9.01 -0.93
N SER A 430 -11.52 10.05 -1.55
CA SER A 430 -10.48 10.90 -0.96
C SER A 430 -11.03 11.73 0.21
N GLU A 431 -12.29 12.18 0.12
CA GLU A 431 -12.99 12.85 1.21
C GLU A 431 -13.27 11.90 2.38
N MET A 432 -13.65 10.66 2.09
CA MET A 432 -13.90 9.63 3.12
C MET A 432 -12.64 9.40 3.98
N LEU A 433 -11.44 9.44 3.40
CA LEU A 433 -10.16 9.39 4.11
C LEU A 433 -9.90 10.61 5.02
N ALA A 434 -10.62 11.72 4.80
CA ALA A 434 -10.56 12.94 5.61
C ALA A 434 -11.81 13.13 6.48
N GLY A 435 -12.57 12.06 6.74
CA GLY A 435 -13.79 12.09 7.56
C GLY A 435 -15.04 12.55 6.80
N GLY A 436 -15.05 12.48 5.47
CA GLY A 436 -16.23 12.72 4.63
C GLY A 436 -17.31 11.64 4.79
N PRO A 437 -18.42 11.72 4.04
CA PRO A 437 -19.52 10.76 4.10
C PRO A 437 -19.05 9.32 3.78
N LEU A 438 -19.78 8.33 4.30
CA LEU A 438 -19.53 6.90 4.04
C LEU A 438 -20.31 6.47 2.79
N GLU A 439 -19.85 6.90 1.63
CA GLU A 439 -20.50 6.67 0.34
C GLU A 439 -19.47 6.26 -0.72
N GLY A 440 -19.94 5.97 -1.94
CA GLY A 440 -19.10 5.61 -3.08
C GLY A 440 -18.57 4.18 -3.04
N PHE A 441 -17.69 3.86 -4.01
CA PHE A 441 -17.25 2.49 -4.26
C PHE A 441 -16.56 1.82 -3.06
N MET A 442 -15.76 2.55 -2.28
CA MET A 442 -15.03 1.99 -1.13
C MET A 442 -15.99 1.48 -0.06
N ARG A 443 -17.05 2.25 0.25
CA ARG A 443 -18.10 1.84 1.20
C ARG A 443 -18.86 0.63 0.67
N SER A 444 -19.34 0.70 -0.57
CA SER A 444 -20.13 -0.37 -1.18
C SER A 444 -19.38 -1.70 -1.18
N THR A 445 -18.08 -1.64 -1.50
CA THR A 445 -17.19 -2.81 -1.49
C THR A 445 -17.04 -3.39 -0.08
N ALA A 446 -16.81 -2.55 0.93
CA ALA A 446 -16.64 -3.01 2.31
C ALA A 446 -17.94 -3.56 2.94
N VAL A 447 -19.09 -2.94 2.66
CA VAL A 447 -20.40 -3.43 3.15
C VAL A 447 -20.71 -4.80 2.58
N LYS A 448 -20.48 -4.98 1.27
CA LYS A 448 -20.67 -6.26 0.59
C LYS A 448 -19.82 -7.37 1.22
N GLN A 449 -18.56 -7.08 1.53
CA GLN A 449 -17.67 -8.03 2.22
C GLN A 449 -18.22 -8.45 3.58
N GLN A 450 -18.78 -7.49 4.34
CA GLN A 450 -19.32 -7.77 5.66
C GLN A 450 -20.60 -8.62 5.59
N SER A 451 -21.50 -8.34 4.63
CA SER A 451 -22.72 -9.14 4.43
C SER A 451 -22.41 -10.57 3.99
N ASP A 452 -21.43 -10.72 3.09
CA ASP A 452 -21.06 -12.03 2.57
C ASP A 452 -20.40 -12.87 3.66
N GLY A 453 -19.54 -12.27 4.50
CA GLY A 453 -18.91 -12.94 5.64
C GLY A 453 -19.89 -13.43 6.70
N ALA A 454 -20.93 -12.64 7.03
CA ALA A 454 -21.93 -13.02 8.03
C ALA A 454 -22.75 -14.26 7.60
N SER A 455 -23.01 -14.41 6.30
CA SER A 455 -23.82 -15.52 5.77
C SER A 455 -23.21 -16.92 5.96
N TRP A 456 -21.89 -17.00 6.23
CA TRP A 456 -21.20 -18.27 6.50
C TRP A 456 -21.30 -18.72 7.96
N GLY A 457 -21.56 -17.81 8.90
CA GLY A 457 -21.62 -18.13 10.34
C GLY A 457 -22.94 -18.76 10.79
N ASP A 458 -24.05 -18.46 10.13
CA ASP A 458 -25.40 -18.93 10.53
C ASP A 458 -25.81 -20.28 9.89
N LYS A 459 -24.98 -20.87 9.03
CA LYS A 459 -25.27 -22.14 8.32
C LYS A 459 -24.42 -23.33 8.76
N SER A 460 -23.64 -23.17 9.82
CA SER A 460 -22.88 -24.24 10.48
C SER A 460 -23.41 -24.47 11.88
#